data_AF-A0A8D9A6A9-F1
#
_entry.id   AF-A0A8D9A6A9-F1
#
_cell.length_a   1.000
_cell.length_b   1.000
_cell.length_c   1.000
_cell.angle_alpha   90.00
_cell.angle_beta   90.00
_cell.angle_gamma   90.00
#
_symmetry.space_group_name_H-M   'P 1'
#
loop_
_entity.id
_entity.type
_entity.pdbx_description
1 polymer ?
#
loop_
_entity_poly.entity_id
_entity_poly.type
_entity_poly.pdbx_seq_one_letter_code
_entity_poly.pdbx_strand_id
1 'polypeptide(L)'
;MSAVSSSPGPRFFVTIRRKKSALLGVTLVTAAVLLCLQYNVAKDAVDESVQPVPANLYLDTDKRTQEGRPEPKPVQFIANSIASDFLPEQQSQFINNYPQQQPYVQSRQSQQVYPSSRKQIYVPPQRIVHFDLKGAPPKVSYLKHVFALIKKLGATGVLLEWEDMFPWRGPIKELAASNAYSKEDIKEILASAKDNSLAVIPLIQTFGHMEFALKYNTFSSLREVPESAQALCPSLNDSLTLVEHMVEQVIALHGHVPYLHVGCDEVFQMGECPRCRPKPREDLFLSHVANVARIVKKQSPHTIPLIWDDMLRHLPAATMMLYKMNTLVEPMVWVYAEDIYRFVPSNVWDKYASVFPYIWTASAFKGAFGETMYVPNVKRHLENNLNWLELMSNEGPLYKGGFRGIAITGWQRYDHFATLCELLPAAIPSLAVNTLATSRGFFNATLLEPLVSGLECSIMPPSSVPIMSDPFLWDTLGRCGFPGHGFFNFLQRFNSLQREVADFITQIDHKRSWLTQYNVRHNFSSPLRVDELLMDAPRLYHTATSMVHSAIENLQGVYDNYTVAEWIEQNIWPLIQRLDKIQQDGANLKQRKVWPRRPFPIIKELERFGLIKGEPSSNARNPGLTANRVPGG
;
A
#
# COMPACT_ATOMS: atom_id res chain seq x y z
N MET A 1 -20.03 -62.18 -61.30
CA MET A 1 -20.20 -62.08 -59.84
C MET A 1 -19.23 -61.00 -59.37
N SER A 2 -19.44 -59.70 -59.62
CA SER A 2 -20.57 -58.79 -59.40
C SER A 2 -20.68 -58.29 -57.96
N ALA A 3 -20.04 -57.15 -57.67
CA ALA A 3 -20.65 -55.99 -56.99
C ALA A 3 -19.64 -54.81 -57.00
N VAL A 4 -19.98 -53.72 -57.71
CA VAL A 4 -19.27 -52.43 -57.69
C VAL A 4 -20.26 -51.32 -57.36
N SER A 5 -19.75 -50.40 -56.54
CA SER A 5 -20.27 -49.15 -55.99
C SER A 5 -21.15 -48.25 -56.88
N SER A 6 -22.03 -47.49 -56.24
CA SER A 6 -22.19 -46.05 -56.56
C SER A 6 -22.57 -45.26 -55.30
N SER A 7 -21.84 -44.17 -55.02
CA SER A 7 -22.19 -43.12 -54.04
C SER A 7 -22.00 -41.76 -54.72
N PRO A 8 -22.86 -40.75 -54.47
CA PRO A 8 -22.83 -39.48 -55.21
C PRO A 8 -21.88 -38.46 -54.58
N GLY A 9 -21.26 -37.64 -55.45
CA GLY A 9 -20.17 -36.73 -55.15
C GLY A 9 -20.52 -35.34 -54.56
N PRO A 10 -19.50 -34.48 -54.40
CA PRO A 10 -19.49 -33.33 -53.50
C PRO A 10 -19.95 -32.03 -54.20
N ARG A 11 -21.25 -31.83 -54.37
CA ARG A 11 -21.81 -30.50 -54.72
C ARG A 11 -23.00 -30.06 -53.88
N PHE A 12 -23.58 -30.93 -53.06
CA PHE A 12 -24.77 -30.59 -52.25
C PHE A 12 -24.47 -30.01 -50.85
N PHE A 13 -23.28 -30.25 -50.30
CA PHE A 13 -22.94 -29.82 -48.92
C PHE A 13 -22.48 -28.35 -48.79
N VAL A 14 -22.10 -27.70 -49.89
CA VAL A 14 -21.58 -26.31 -49.86
C VAL A 14 -22.70 -25.27 -49.77
N THR A 15 -23.89 -25.56 -50.31
CA THR A 15 -25.01 -24.61 -50.39
C THR A 15 -25.78 -24.46 -49.06
N ILE A 16 -25.78 -25.50 -48.21
CA ILE A 16 -26.44 -25.48 -46.89
C ILE A 16 -25.58 -24.74 -45.85
N ARG A 17 -24.24 -24.82 -45.97
CA ARG A 17 -23.31 -24.14 -45.05
C ARG A 17 -23.32 -22.62 -45.26
N ARG A 18 -23.42 -22.13 -46.51
CA ARG A 18 -23.50 -20.68 -46.81
C ARG A 18 -24.80 -20.02 -46.30
N LYS A 19 -25.94 -20.73 -46.32
CA LYS A 19 -27.22 -20.18 -45.79
C LYS A 19 -27.25 -20.09 -44.26
N LYS A 20 -26.62 -21.02 -43.54
CA LYS A 20 -26.54 -20.97 -42.06
C LYS A 20 -25.56 -19.90 -41.56
N SER A 21 -24.46 -19.65 -42.25
CA SER A 21 -23.51 -18.57 -41.90
C SER A 21 -24.06 -17.17 -42.20
N ALA A 22 -24.86 -17.01 -43.26
CA ALA A 22 -25.52 -15.74 -43.57
C ALA A 22 -26.62 -15.41 -42.54
N LEU A 23 -27.40 -16.40 -42.10
CA LEU A 23 -28.44 -16.20 -41.09
C LEU A 23 -27.85 -15.85 -39.71
N LEU A 24 -26.69 -16.43 -39.35
CA LEU A 24 -25.95 -16.09 -38.12
C LEU A 24 -25.34 -14.68 -38.16
N GLY A 25 -24.87 -14.25 -39.34
CA GLY A 25 -24.34 -12.90 -39.54
C GLY A 25 -25.44 -11.82 -39.40
N VAL A 26 -26.63 -12.08 -39.94
CA VAL A 26 -27.77 -11.16 -39.86
C VAL A 26 -28.30 -11.04 -38.42
N THR A 27 -28.33 -12.14 -37.64
CA THR A 27 -28.74 -12.09 -36.23
C THR A 27 -27.73 -11.38 -35.32
N LEU A 28 -26.43 -11.51 -35.59
CA LEU A 28 -25.39 -10.78 -34.84
C LEU A 28 -25.40 -9.27 -35.13
N VAL A 29 -25.63 -8.87 -36.39
CA VAL A 29 -25.73 -7.45 -36.77
C VAL A 29 -27.00 -6.81 -36.22
N THR A 30 -28.13 -7.51 -36.24
CA THR A 30 -29.38 -6.99 -35.63
C THR A 30 -29.30 -6.90 -34.11
N ALA A 31 -28.62 -7.84 -33.43
CA ALA A 31 -28.35 -7.74 -32.00
C ALA A 31 -27.43 -6.54 -31.66
N ALA A 32 -26.39 -6.30 -32.46
CA ALA A 32 -25.49 -5.16 -32.26
C ALA A 32 -26.20 -3.81 -32.50
N VAL A 33 -27.09 -3.72 -33.50
CA VAL A 33 -27.89 -2.52 -33.76
C VAL A 33 -28.90 -2.27 -32.64
N LEU A 34 -29.54 -3.33 -32.11
CA LEU A 34 -30.45 -3.21 -30.96
C LEU A 34 -29.73 -2.77 -29.68
N LEU A 35 -28.52 -3.28 -29.43
CA LEU A 35 -27.66 -2.85 -28.32
C LEU A 35 -27.20 -1.39 -28.49
N CYS A 36 -26.86 -0.95 -29.70
CA CYS A 36 -26.52 0.45 -29.98
C CYS A 36 -27.72 1.38 -29.83
N LEU A 37 -28.92 0.95 -30.22
CA LEU A 37 -30.16 1.71 -30.03
C LEU A 37 -30.52 1.80 -28.54
N GLN A 38 -30.36 0.72 -27.77
CA GLN A 38 -30.57 0.74 -26.31
C GLN A 38 -29.54 1.61 -25.59
N TYR A 39 -28.28 1.62 -26.05
CA TYR A 39 -27.24 2.50 -25.51
C TYR A 39 -27.51 3.99 -25.82
N ASN A 40 -27.97 4.32 -27.04
CA ASN A 40 -28.31 5.69 -27.40
C ASN A 40 -29.56 6.19 -26.66
N VAL A 41 -30.59 5.36 -26.48
CA VAL A 41 -31.78 5.71 -25.67
C VAL A 41 -31.41 5.91 -24.19
N ALA A 42 -30.48 5.12 -23.65
CA ALA A 42 -29.99 5.30 -22.29
C ALA A 42 -29.10 6.56 -22.14
N LYS A 43 -28.43 6.99 -23.21
CA LYS A 43 -27.64 8.23 -23.24
C LYS A 43 -28.54 9.47 -23.32
N ASP A 44 -29.58 9.44 -24.15
CA ASP A 44 -30.55 10.54 -24.27
C ASP A 44 -31.35 10.74 -22.97
N ALA A 45 -31.61 9.67 -22.20
CA ALA A 45 -32.27 9.75 -20.89
C ALA A 45 -31.37 10.33 -19.77
N VAL A 46 -30.05 10.39 -19.97
CA VAL A 46 -29.11 11.00 -19.02
C VAL A 46 -28.90 12.48 -19.33
N ASP A 47 -28.98 12.88 -20.60
CA ASP A 47 -28.83 14.28 -21.05
C ASP A 47 -30.10 15.14 -20.86
N GLU A 48 -31.30 14.56 -20.62
CA GLU A 48 -32.55 15.31 -20.39
C GLU A 48 -32.72 15.91 -18.97
N SER A 49 -31.77 15.72 -18.04
CA SER A 49 -31.91 16.20 -16.65
C SER A 49 -31.25 17.55 -16.33
N VAL A 50 -30.78 18.31 -17.33
CA VAL A 50 -30.22 19.66 -17.12
C VAL A 50 -31.04 20.73 -17.84
N GLN A 51 -31.98 21.35 -17.12
CA GLN A 51 -32.70 22.55 -17.57
C GLN A 51 -31.92 23.83 -17.20
N PRO A 52 -31.78 24.82 -18.10
CA PRO A 52 -31.14 26.10 -17.80
C PRO A 52 -32.11 27.11 -17.17
N VAL A 53 -31.66 27.83 -16.13
CA VAL A 53 -32.40 28.94 -15.51
C VAL A 53 -32.30 30.19 -16.41
N PRO A 54 -33.37 30.97 -16.66
CA PRO A 54 -33.32 32.11 -17.56
C PRO A 54 -32.63 33.34 -16.95
N ALA A 55 -31.84 34.01 -17.78
CA ALA A 55 -31.32 35.35 -17.51
C ALA A 55 -32.43 36.40 -17.73
N ASN A 56 -32.68 37.25 -16.74
CA ASN A 56 -33.18 38.63 -16.88
C ASN A 56 -33.29 39.32 -15.51
N LEU A 57 -32.34 40.19 -15.18
CA LEU A 57 -32.54 41.62 -14.87
C LEU A 57 -31.22 42.19 -14.31
N TYR A 58 -30.44 42.85 -15.16
CA TYR A 58 -29.49 43.86 -14.72
C TYR A 58 -30.15 45.22 -14.95
N LEU A 59 -30.36 45.96 -13.86
CA LEU A 59 -30.54 47.40 -13.85
C LEU A 59 -29.68 47.97 -12.72
N ASP A 60 -28.56 48.56 -13.15
CA ASP A 60 -28.01 49.85 -12.73
C ASP A 60 -27.92 50.18 -11.22
N THR A 61 -26.70 50.27 -10.70
CA THR A 61 -26.14 51.56 -10.26
C THR A 61 -24.67 51.47 -9.84
N ASP A 62 -23.89 52.37 -10.43
CA ASP A 62 -22.50 52.73 -10.14
C ASP A 62 -22.25 53.18 -8.69
N LYS A 63 -21.09 52.78 -8.11
CA LYS A 63 -20.11 53.69 -7.47
C LYS A 63 -18.81 52.97 -7.04
N ARG A 64 -17.69 53.55 -7.51
CA ARG A 64 -16.27 53.33 -7.18
C ARG A 64 -15.95 53.02 -5.71
N THR A 65 -15.05 52.06 -5.47
CA THR A 65 -13.68 52.28 -4.92
C THR A 65 -12.84 50.98 -4.93
N GLN A 66 -11.52 51.17 -5.04
CA GLN A 66 -10.46 50.14 -5.11
C GLN A 66 -10.36 49.27 -3.84
N GLU A 67 -10.10 47.97 -4.01
CA GLU A 67 -9.20 47.09 -3.22
C GLU A 67 -9.55 45.60 -3.42
N GLY A 68 -8.55 44.72 -3.48
CA GLY A 68 -8.72 43.27 -3.30
C GLY A 68 -8.78 42.42 -4.58
N ARG A 69 -7.65 41.80 -4.94
CA ARG A 69 -7.56 40.71 -5.93
C ARG A 69 -8.10 39.42 -5.28
N PRO A 70 -9.05 38.68 -5.88
CA PRO A 70 -9.51 37.42 -5.30
C PRO A 70 -8.57 36.26 -5.64
N GLU A 71 -8.28 35.42 -4.64
CA GLU A 71 -7.57 34.15 -4.75
C GLU A 71 -8.27 33.21 -5.76
N PRO A 72 -7.52 32.43 -6.57
CA PRO A 72 -8.11 31.37 -7.37
C PRO A 72 -8.52 30.19 -6.45
N LYS A 73 -9.78 29.78 -6.58
CA LYS A 73 -10.37 28.63 -5.90
C LYS A 73 -9.56 27.35 -6.22
N PRO A 74 -9.33 26.46 -5.23
CA PRO A 74 -8.69 25.17 -5.48
C PRO A 74 -9.59 24.27 -6.34
N VAL A 75 -9.00 23.68 -7.37
CA VAL A 75 -9.60 22.64 -8.20
C VAL A 75 -9.62 21.35 -7.37
N GLN A 76 -10.82 20.77 -7.19
CA GLN A 76 -11.02 19.52 -6.46
C GLN A 76 -10.31 18.36 -7.18
N PHE A 77 -9.39 17.72 -6.45
CA PHE A 77 -8.85 16.41 -6.78
C PHE A 77 -9.97 15.36 -6.66
N ILE A 78 -10.24 14.61 -7.73
CA ILE A 78 -10.92 13.32 -7.62
C ILE A 78 -9.84 12.31 -7.18
N ALA A 79 -9.64 12.22 -5.88
CA ALA A 79 -9.01 11.06 -5.28
C ALA A 79 -9.98 9.88 -5.42
N ASN A 80 -9.50 8.74 -5.92
CA ASN A 80 -10.13 7.45 -5.63
C ASN A 80 -9.86 7.14 -4.15
N SER A 81 -10.52 7.86 -3.25
CA SER A 81 -10.61 7.53 -1.85
C SER A 81 -11.81 6.59 -1.66
N ILE A 82 -11.54 5.31 -1.44
CA ILE A 82 -12.47 4.52 -0.63
C ILE A 82 -12.31 5.08 0.78
N ALA A 83 -13.22 5.98 1.14
CA ALA A 83 -13.31 6.52 2.48
C ALA A 83 -13.60 5.37 3.45
N SER A 84 -12.61 5.07 4.30
CA SER A 84 -12.77 4.29 5.51
C SER A 84 -13.46 5.14 6.57
N ASP A 85 -14.78 5.27 6.46
CA ASP A 85 -15.61 5.73 7.56
C ASP A 85 -16.31 4.54 8.23
N PHE A 86 -16.21 4.57 9.56
CA PHE A 86 -16.68 3.61 10.55
C PHE A 86 -18.15 3.17 10.38
N LEU A 87 -18.38 1.85 10.35
CA LEU A 87 -19.63 1.23 10.81
C LEU A 87 -19.32 -0.07 11.59
N PRO A 88 -20.01 -0.37 12.71
CA PRO A 88 -19.72 -1.55 13.53
C PRO A 88 -20.36 -2.82 12.96
N GLU A 89 -19.64 -3.94 13.07
CA GLU A 89 -20.16 -5.28 12.83
C GLU A 89 -21.31 -5.60 13.79
N GLN A 90 -22.53 -5.68 13.24
CA GLN A 90 -23.56 -6.65 13.63
C GLN A 90 -24.74 -6.56 12.63
N GLN A 91 -24.68 -7.36 11.55
CA GLN A 91 -25.85 -7.97 10.91
C GLN A 91 -25.40 -8.99 9.85
N SER A 92 -24.84 -10.08 10.33
CA SER A 92 -24.88 -11.36 9.62
C SER A 92 -26.28 -11.95 9.79
N GLN A 93 -27.20 -11.56 8.90
CA GLN A 93 -28.35 -12.34 8.43
C GLN A 93 -29.21 -11.44 7.52
N PHE A 94 -29.49 -11.92 6.30
CA PHE A 94 -30.36 -11.34 5.26
C PHE A 94 -29.79 -10.25 4.34
N ILE A 95 -28.92 -10.62 3.39
CA ILE A 95 -29.08 -10.24 1.97
C ILE A 95 -28.64 -11.44 1.10
N ASN A 96 -29.59 -12.34 0.84
CA ASN A 96 -29.61 -13.19 -0.35
C ASN A 96 -30.67 -12.55 -1.28
N ASN A 97 -30.28 -12.17 -2.50
CA ASN A 97 -31.06 -12.21 -3.74
C ASN A 97 -30.59 -11.14 -4.73
N TYR A 98 -29.82 -11.54 -5.76
CA TYR A 98 -29.95 -11.17 -7.17
C TYR A 98 -28.99 -12.09 -7.98
N PRO A 99 -29.27 -12.38 -9.27
CA PRO A 99 -29.43 -13.75 -9.78
C PRO A 99 -28.14 -14.39 -10.30
N GLN A 100 -28.05 -15.70 -10.06
CA GLN A 100 -27.03 -16.59 -10.59
C GLN A 100 -27.13 -16.72 -12.12
N GLN A 101 -26.04 -16.42 -12.84
CA GLN A 101 -25.69 -17.14 -14.06
C GLN A 101 -24.40 -17.91 -13.80
N GLN A 102 -24.48 -19.22 -13.94
CA GLN A 102 -23.39 -20.17 -13.69
C GLN A 102 -22.22 -19.95 -14.65
N PRO A 103 -20.99 -20.12 -14.15
CA PRO A 103 -19.99 -20.89 -14.87
C PRO A 103 -19.78 -22.20 -14.13
N TYR A 104 -20.06 -23.29 -14.82
CA TYR A 104 -19.74 -24.65 -14.41
C TYR A 104 -18.21 -24.81 -14.32
N VAL A 105 -17.66 -24.80 -13.11
CA VAL A 105 -16.35 -25.41 -12.81
C VAL A 105 -16.50 -26.14 -11.48
N GLN A 106 -16.45 -27.48 -11.55
CA GLN A 106 -16.51 -28.36 -10.40
C GLN A 106 -15.43 -28.01 -9.37
N SER A 107 -15.90 -27.78 -8.15
CA SER A 107 -15.11 -27.71 -6.92
C SER A 107 -14.26 -28.97 -6.76
N ARG A 108 -12.93 -28.84 -6.83
CA ARG A 108 -12.01 -29.81 -6.24
C ARG A 108 -11.82 -29.46 -4.76
N GLN A 109 -12.00 -30.47 -3.92
CA GLN A 109 -11.88 -30.42 -2.48
C GLN A 109 -10.53 -29.86 -2.02
N SER A 110 -10.60 -28.93 -1.08
CA SER A 110 -9.50 -28.24 -0.41
C SER A 110 -8.86 -29.09 0.69
N GLN A 111 -8.04 -30.06 0.27
CA GLN A 111 -7.00 -30.67 1.11
C GLN A 111 -5.75 -30.85 0.24
N GLN A 112 -4.89 -29.83 0.17
CA GLN A 112 -3.48 -30.00 -0.26
C GLN A 112 -2.67 -28.75 0.08
N VAL A 113 -1.83 -28.88 1.12
CA VAL A 113 -0.66 -28.04 1.34
C VAL A 113 0.40 -28.59 0.36
N TYR A 114 0.50 -27.96 -0.81
CA TYR A 114 1.38 -28.22 -1.97
C TYR A 114 1.06 -29.41 -2.89
N PRO A 115 1.24 -29.24 -4.22
CA PRO A 115 0.89 -30.26 -5.21
C PRO A 115 1.87 -31.44 -5.16
N SER A 116 1.31 -32.62 -5.01
CA SER A 116 1.94 -33.94 -5.14
C SER A 116 2.23 -34.33 -6.61
N SER A 117 2.62 -33.38 -7.46
CA SER A 117 3.05 -33.67 -8.83
C SER A 117 4.47 -33.16 -9.04
N ARG A 118 5.26 -33.87 -9.86
CA ARG A 118 6.66 -33.57 -10.22
C ARG A 118 6.78 -32.24 -11.00
N LYS A 119 6.29 -31.12 -10.48
CA LYS A 119 6.67 -29.78 -10.97
C LYS A 119 8.16 -29.58 -10.62
N GLN A 120 8.91 -29.07 -11.58
CA GLN A 120 10.35 -28.87 -11.44
C GLN A 120 10.58 -27.83 -10.34
N ILE A 121 11.31 -28.21 -9.29
CA ILE A 121 11.68 -27.29 -8.20
C ILE A 121 12.61 -26.24 -8.80
N TYR A 122 12.23 -24.96 -8.70
CA TYR A 122 13.06 -23.84 -9.13
C TYR A 122 13.69 -23.16 -7.93
N VAL A 123 15.02 -23.06 -7.93
CA VAL A 123 15.78 -22.32 -6.90
C VAL A 123 16.48 -21.14 -7.60
N PRO A 124 16.06 -19.89 -7.33
CA PRO A 124 16.68 -18.71 -7.94
C PRO A 124 18.17 -18.65 -7.63
N PRO A 125 19.04 -18.35 -8.62
CA PRO A 125 20.49 -18.29 -8.39
C PRO A 125 20.87 -17.27 -7.32
N GLN A 126 20.30 -16.07 -7.41
CA GLN A 126 20.39 -15.03 -6.39
C GLN A 126 19.07 -14.89 -5.63
N ARG A 127 19.17 -14.75 -4.31
CA ARG A 127 18.06 -14.61 -3.37
C ARG A 127 18.43 -13.43 -2.47
N ILE A 128 17.99 -12.26 -2.89
CA ILE A 128 18.39 -10.98 -2.33
C ILE A 128 17.33 -10.53 -1.34
N VAL A 129 17.70 -10.22 -0.10
CA VAL A 129 16.75 -9.66 0.88
C VAL A 129 16.80 -8.14 0.81
N HIS A 130 15.65 -7.52 0.58
CA HIS A 130 15.56 -6.06 0.55
C HIS A 130 15.43 -5.47 1.96
N PHE A 131 16.11 -4.37 2.18
CA PHE A 131 15.92 -3.49 3.32
C PHE A 131 15.61 -2.09 2.79
N ASP A 132 14.35 -1.70 2.92
CA ASP A 132 13.92 -0.31 2.81
C ASP A 132 14.36 0.40 4.09
N LEU A 133 15.27 1.37 4.00
CA LEU A 133 15.85 2.04 5.18
C LEU A 133 15.11 3.33 5.54
N LYS A 134 14.20 3.83 4.70
CA LYS A 134 13.59 5.15 4.88
C LYS A 134 12.69 5.22 6.11
N GLY A 135 12.78 6.34 6.84
CA GLY A 135 12.00 6.63 8.05
C GLY A 135 12.35 5.79 9.29
N ALA A 136 12.59 4.48 9.13
CA ALA A 136 12.91 3.55 10.21
C ALA A 136 14.21 2.76 9.92
N PRO A 137 15.38 3.42 9.94
CA PRO A 137 16.67 2.74 9.76
C PRO A 137 17.02 1.88 10.99
N PRO A 138 17.18 0.55 10.86
CA PRO A 138 17.61 -0.27 11.99
C PRO A 138 19.06 0.04 12.40
N LYS A 139 19.37 -0.03 13.69
CA LYS A 139 20.75 0.12 14.18
C LYS A 139 21.69 -0.88 13.49
N VAL A 140 22.92 -0.44 13.22
CA VAL A 140 23.96 -1.29 12.59
C VAL A 140 24.12 -2.61 13.34
N SER A 141 24.13 -2.58 14.68
CA SER A 141 24.21 -3.78 15.52
C SER A 141 23.06 -4.77 15.29
N TYR A 142 21.85 -4.27 15.02
CA TYR A 142 20.70 -5.11 14.71
C TYR A 142 20.81 -5.71 13.30
N LEU A 143 21.20 -4.90 12.30
CA LEU A 143 21.43 -5.38 10.93
C LEU A 143 22.45 -6.53 10.88
N LYS A 144 23.52 -6.47 11.68
CA LYS A 144 24.51 -7.56 11.78
C LYS A 144 23.89 -8.90 12.17
N HIS A 145 23.00 -8.90 13.18
CA HIS A 145 22.30 -10.11 13.59
C HIS A 145 21.35 -10.62 12.49
N VAL A 146 20.66 -9.70 11.81
CA VAL A 146 19.77 -10.06 10.70
C VAL A 146 20.55 -10.64 9.52
N PHE A 147 21.72 -10.10 9.18
CA PHE A 147 22.58 -10.63 8.11
C PHE A 147 23.05 -12.06 8.39
N ALA A 148 23.44 -12.36 9.62
CA ALA A 148 23.76 -13.73 10.03
C ALA A 148 22.55 -14.67 9.88
N LEU A 149 21.38 -14.22 10.31
CA LEU A 149 20.13 -14.98 10.20
C LEU A 149 19.75 -15.28 8.73
N ILE A 150 19.66 -14.26 7.87
CA ILE A 150 19.24 -14.46 6.47
C ILE A 150 20.26 -15.31 5.71
N LYS A 151 21.55 -15.22 6.05
CA LYS A 151 22.57 -16.09 5.46
C LYS A 151 22.33 -17.55 5.82
N LYS A 152 22.04 -17.84 7.09
CA LYS A 152 21.69 -19.21 7.57
C LYS A 152 20.44 -19.76 6.86
N LEU A 153 19.48 -18.89 6.54
CA LEU A 153 18.24 -19.24 5.83
C LEU A 153 18.41 -19.40 4.31
N GLY A 154 19.56 -18.99 3.77
CA GLY A 154 19.95 -19.23 2.38
C GLY A 154 19.97 -18.00 1.46
N ALA A 155 19.88 -16.78 2.00
CA ALA A 155 20.08 -15.56 1.22
C ALA A 155 21.49 -15.50 0.60
N THR A 156 21.60 -14.90 -0.58
CA THR A 156 22.88 -14.69 -1.29
C THR A 156 23.35 -13.25 -1.25
N GLY A 157 22.48 -12.32 -0.88
CA GLY A 157 22.78 -10.91 -0.86
C GLY A 157 21.67 -10.08 -0.26
N VAL A 158 21.91 -8.77 -0.24
CA VAL A 158 21.01 -7.75 0.26
C VAL A 158 20.84 -6.62 -0.74
N LEU A 159 19.62 -6.11 -0.85
CA LEU A 159 19.29 -4.89 -1.59
C LEU A 159 19.06 -3.81 -0.55
N LEU A 160 19.84 -2.73 -0.57
CA LEU A 160 19.78 -1.66 0.43
C LEU A 160 19.25 -0.39 -0.22
N GLU A 161 18.00 -0.04 0.05
CA GLU A 161 17.39 1.22 -0.41
C GLU A 161 17.66 2.32 0.60
N TRP A 162 18.42 3.33 0.15
CA TRP A 162 19.02 4.31 1.05
C TRP A 162 18.21 5.58 1.24
N GLU A 163 17.58 6.11 0.18
CA GLU A 163 16.88 7.41 0.16
C GLU A 163 17.54 8.51 1.03
N ASP A 164 16.86 9.03 2.05
CA ASP A 164 17.34 10.06 2.98
C ASP A 164 18.22 9.52 4.11
N MET A 165 18.32 8.20 4.27
CA MET A 165 19.18 7.58 5.27
C MET A 165 20.63 7.41 4.80
N PHE A 166 20.93 7.81 3.56
CA PHE A 166 22.30 7.97 3.11
C PHE A 166 22.92 9.30 3.63
N PRO A 167 24.20 9.34 4.05
CA PRO A 167 24.87 10.56 4.48
C PRO A 167 25.30 11.42 3.30
N TRP A 168 24.32 11.98 2.58
CA TRP A 168 24.54 12.91 1.48
C TRP A 168 25.36 14.12 1.92
N ARG A 169 26.28 14.57 1.07
CA ARG A 169 27.17 15.71 1.34
C ARG A 169 27.19 16.70 0.18
N GLY A 170 27.82 17.85 0.43
CA GLY A 170 28.05 18.88 -0.59
C GLY A 170 26.73 19.54 -1.04
N PRO A 171 26.54 19.76 -2.36
CA PRO A 171 25.34 20.42 -2.89
C PRO A 171 24.02 19.74 -2.54
N ILE A 172 24.05 18.43 -2.24
CA ILE A 172 22.86 17.62 -1.96
C ILE A 172 22.74 17.21 -0.48
N LYS A 173 23.48 17.87 0.42
CA LYS A 173 23.48 17.53 1.87
C LYS A 173 22.09 17.58 2.53
N GLU A 174 21.17 18.39 1.99
CA GLU A 174 19.82 18.55 2.54
C GLU A 174 18.96 17.30 2.34
N LEU A 175 19.34 16.39 1.42
CA LEU A 175 18.65 15.11 1.24
C LEU A 175 18.84 14.18 2.44
N ALA A 176 19.93 14.33 3.21
CA ALA A 176 20.20 13.47 4.35
C ALA A 176 19.30 13.84 5.52
N ALA A 177 18.59 12.84 6.06
CA ALA A 177 17.89 12.97 7.32
C ALA A 177 18.87 13.29 8.45
N SER A 178 18.41 14.01 9.49
CA SER A 178 19.24 14.35 10.64
C SER A 178 19.74 13.12 11.42
N ASN A 179 19.07 11.98 11.27
CA ASN A 179 19.41 10.69 11.85
C ASN A 179 19.91 9.67 10.80
N ALA A 180 20.31 10.13 9.61
CA ALA A 180 20.90 9.26 8.58
C ALA A 180 22.16 8.54 9.10
N TYR A 181 22.47 7.38 8.52
CA TYR A 181 23.69 6.64 8.85
C TYR A 181 24.93 7.48 8.58
N SER A 182 25.95 7.37 9.44
CA SER A 182 27.27 7.93 9.16
C SER A 182 27.99 7.14 8.07
N LYS A 183 29.12 7.69 7.58
CA LYS A 183 29.98 6.94 6.63
C LYS A 183 30.57 5.70 7.27
N GLU A 184 30.85 5.77 8.56
CA GLU A 184 31.39 4.69 9.37
C GLU A 184 30.35 3.58 9.54
N ASP A 185 29.08 3.94 9.79
CA ASP A 185 27.97 3.00 9.84
C ASP A 185 27.81 2.24 8.52
N ILE A 186 27.83 2.93 7.38
CA ILE A 186 27.74 2.29 6.06
C ILE A 186 28.90 1.32 5.85
N LYS A 187 30.14 1.71 6.17
CA LYS A 187 31.30 0.81 6.07
C LYS A 187 31.12 -0.44 6.93
N GLU A 188 30.56 -0.30 8.13
CA GLU A 188 30.31 -1.41 9.05
C GLU A 188 29.18 -2.34 8.56
N ILE A 189 28.12 -1.78 7.97
CA ILE A 189 27.05 -2.54 7.30
C ILE A 189 27.64 -3.35 6.13
N LEU A 190 28.43 -2.71 5.26
CA LEU A 190 29.06 -3.37 4.11
C LEU A 190 30.07 -4.45 4.53
N ALA A 191 30.86 -4.19 5.57
CA ALA A 191 31.76 -5.17 6.16
C ALA A 191 30.99 -6.38 6.68
N SER A 192 29.89 -6.15 7.42
CA SER A 192 29.06 -7.25 7.93
C SER A 192 28.42 -8.09 6.82
N ALA A 193 27.94 -7.46 5.75
CA ALA A 193 27.42 -8.19 4.59
C ALA A 193 28.51 -9.07 3.96
N LYS A 194 29.73 -8.52 3.80
CA LYS A 194 30.89 -9.27 3.30
C LYS A 194 31.27 -10.45 4.20
N ASP A 195 31.33 -10.23 5.51
CA ASP A 195 31.65 -11.27 6.50
C ASP A 195 30.64 -12.42 6.47
N ASN A 196 29.37 -12.12 6.17
CA ASN A 196 28.32 -13.11 5.97
C ASN A 196 28.25 -13.67 4.53
N SER A 197 29.19 -13.29 3.65
CA SER A 197 29.18 -13.69 2.23
C SER A 197 27.83 -13.38 1.56
N LEU A 198 27.34 -12.16 1.79
CA LEU A 198 26.16 -11.57 1.16
C LEU A 198 26.63 -10.50 0.16
N ALA A 199 26.25 -10.65 -1.11
CA ALA A 199 26.44 -9.59 -2.09
C ALA A 199 25.59 -8.37 -1.74
N VAL A 200 26.08 -7.15 -1.96
CA VAL A 200 25.32 -5.93 -1.70
C VAL A 200 24.95 -5.27 -3.02
N ILE A 201 23.66 -4.96 -3.18
CA ILE A 201 23.12 -4.15 -4.25
C ILE A 201 22.59 -2.85 -3.61
N PRO A 202 23.24 -1.69 -3.80
CA PRO A 202 22.63 -0.42 -3.44
C PRO A 202 21.40 -0.14 -4.30
N LEU A 203 20.37 0.46 -3.70
CA LEU A 203 19.22 1.02 -4.38
C LEU A 203 19.07 2.50 -4.03
N ILE A 204 18.91 3.32 -5.07
CA ILE A 204 18.54 4.73 -4.96
C ILE A 204 17.41 5.05 -5.93
N GLN A 205 16.61 6.04 -5.59
CA GLN A 205 15.58 6.58 -6.45
C GLN A 205 16.16 7.67 -7.35
N THR A 206 15.84 7.62 -8.64
CA THR A 206 16.39 8.57 -9.63
C THR A 206 15.34 9.15 -10.58
N PHE A 207 14.05 8.85 -10.37
CA PHE A 207 12.99 9.40 -11.20
C PHE A 207 11.66 9.59 -10.45
N GLY A 208 10.96 8.50 -10.15
CA GLY A 208 9.85 8.47 -9.19
C GLY A 208 10.37 8.27 -7.76
N HIS A 209 9.47 8.30 -6.78
CA HIS A 209 9.79 8.22 -5.34
C HIS A 209 10.89 9.20 -4.90
N MET A 210 10.87 10.40 -5.47
CA MET A 210 11.87 11.45 -5.21
C MET A 210 11.44 12.40 -4.10
N GLU A 211 10.41 12.09 -3.32
CA GLU A 211 9.84 12.96 -2.27
C GLU A 211 10.88 13.34 -1.23
N PHE A 212 11.79 12.41 -0.89
CA PHE A 212 12.87 12.64 0.07
C PHE A 212 13.78 13.81 -0.33
N ALA A 213 13.95 14.06 -1.64
CA ALA A 213 14.71 15.18 -2.18
C ALA A 213 13.80 16.37 -2.53
N LEU A 214 12.70 16.11 -3.25
CA LEU A 214 11.89 17.14 -3.88
C LEU A 214 10.93 17.84 -2.91
N LYS A 215 10.74 17.34 -1.69
CA LYS A 215 9.97 18.05 -0.65
C LYS A 215 10.63 19.39 -0.24
N TYR A 216 11.95 19.51 -0.38
CA TYR A 216 12.67 20.71 0.00
C TYR A 216 12.55 21.83 -1.02
N ASN A 217 12.50 23.08 -0.54
CA ASN A 217 12.40 24.27 -1.39
C ASN A 217 13.54 24.33 -2.43
N THR A 218 14.77 23.97 -2.02
CA THR A 218 15.98 23.94 -2.85
C THR A 218 15.84 23.10 -4.11
N PHE A 219 15.09 21.98 -4.05
CA PHE A 219 14.93 21.05 -5.17
C PHE A 219 13.51 21.07 -5.76
N SER A 220 12.59 21.85 -5.18
CA SER A 220 11.19 21.90 -5.60
C SER A 220 10.99 22.32 -7.07
N SER A 221 11.90 23.13 -7.63
CA SER A 221 11.87 23.52 -9.04
C SER A 221 12.21 22.39 -10.02
N LEU A 222 12.72 21.26 -9.52
CA LEU A 222 13.04 20.07 -10.31
C LEU A 222 11.85 19.13 -10.49
N ARG A 223 10.72 19.38 -9.80
CA ARG A 223 9.52 18.54 -9.88
C ARG A 223 8.93 18.53 -11.28
N GLU A 224 8.34 17.40 -11.67
CA GLU A 224 7.55 17.32 -12.90
C GLU A 224 6.27 18.16 -12.79
N VAL A 225 5.58 18.12 -11.65
CA VAL A 225 4.47 19.03 -11.37
C VAL A 225 4.69 19.77 -10.05
N PRO A 226 4.39 21.08 -9.96
CA PRO A 226 4.68 21.87 -8.76
C PRO A 226 4.08 21.30 -7.47
N GLU A 227 2.90 20.71 -7.56
CA GLU A 227 2.09 20.21 -6.43
C GLU A 227 2.57 18.86 -5.89
N SER A 228 3.45 18.14 -6.61
CA SER A 228 3.87 16.79 -6.25
C SER A 228 5.38 16.68 -6.16
N ALA A 229 5.86 16.14 -5.04
CA ALA A 229 7.27 15.85 -4.84
C ALA A 229 7.68 14.46 -5.37
N GLN A 230 6.77 13.72 -6.00
CA GLN A 230 6.99 12.32 -6.34
C GLN A 230 7.97 12.10 -7.50
N ALA A 231 7.91 12.94 -8.54
CA ALA A 231 8.68 12.76 -9.75
C ALA A 231 9.55 13.98 -10.11
N LEU A 232 10.78 13.70 -10.57
CA LEU A 232 11.63 14.67 -11.25
C LEU A 232 11.10 15.03 -12.64
N CYS A 233 11.33 16.25 -13.09
CA CYS A 233 11.22 16.61 -14.48
C CYS A 233 12.45 16.08 -15.25
N PRO A 234 12.31 15.10 -16.16
CA PRO A 234 13.44 14.50 -16.88
C PRO A 234 13.99 15.41 -17.99
N SER A 235 13.31 16.52 -18.30
CA SER A 235 13.74 17.48 -19.31
C SER A 235 14.56 18.64 -18.75
N LEU A 236 14.89 18.63 -17.46
CA LEU A 236 15.78 19.60 -16.83
C LEU A 236 17.17 18.99 -16.64
N ASN A 237 18.21 19.72 -17.06
CA ASN A 237 19.60 19.29 -16.86
C ASN A 237 19.94 19.17 -15.37
N ASP A 238 19.44 20.10 -14.55
CA ASP A 238 19.67 20.10 -13.11
C ASP A 238 19.11 18.84 -12.41
N SER A 239 18.05 18.23 -12.97
CA SER A 239 17.54 16.92 -12.50
C SER A 239 18.60 15.83 -12.69
N LEU A 240 19.29 15.81 -13.83
CA LEU A 240 20.38 14.87 -14.08
C LEU A 240 21.62 15.18 -13.24
N THR A 241 21.90 16.46 -12.96
CA THR A 241 22.98 16.85 -12.04
C THR A 241 22.73 16.35 -10.62
N LEU A 242 21.49 16.43 -10.13
CA LEU A 242 21.10 15.84 -8.85
C LEU A 242 21.35 14.32 -8.85
N VAL A 243 20.91 13.62 -9.90
CA VAL A 243 21.14 12.18 -10.04
C VAL A 243 22.62 11.82 -10.13
N GLU A 244 23.43 12.59 -10.85
CA GLU A 244 24.89 12.40 -10.95
C GLU A 244 25.53 12.48 -9.56
N HIS A 245 25.20 13.49 -8.76
CA HIS A 245 25.70 13.58 -7.39
C HIS A 245 25.27 12.40 -6.50
N MET A 246 24.04 11.90 -6.66
CA MET A 246 23.58 10.74 -5.90
C MET A 246 24.37 9.47 -6.27
N VAL A 247 24.49 9.19 -7.58
CA VAL A 247 25.21 8.02 -8.10
C VAL A 247 26.69 8.05 -7.70
N GLU A 248 27.35 9.22 -7.84
CA GLU A 248 28.76 9.40 -7.47
C GLU A 248 29.01 9.05 -5.99
N GLN A 249 28.19 9.58 -5.08
CA GLN A 249 28.40 9.38 -3.65
C GLN A 249 28.11 7.93 -3.21
N VAL A 250 27.09 7.29 -3.77
CA VAL A 250 26.77 5.88 -3.48
C VAL A 250 27.87 4.95 -3.96
N ILE A 251 28.32 5.10 -5.22
CA ILE A 251 29.42 4.28 -5.75
C ILE A 251 30.70 4.52 -4.96
N ALA A 252 31.00 5.76 -4.59
CA ALA A 252 32.20 6.08 -3.81
C ALA A 252 32.24 5.39 -2.43
N LEU A 253 31.08 5.22 -1.76
CA LEU A 253 31.04 4.54 -0.45
C LEU A 253 30.93 3.02 -0.55
N HIS A 254 30.24 2.50 -1.56
CA HIS A 254 30.11 1.05 -1.75
C HIS A 254 31.35 0.41 -2.41
N GLY A 255 32.14 1.18 -3.16
CA GLY A 255 33.29 0.67 -3.91
C GLY A 255 32.85 -0.17 -5.12
N HIS A 256 33.32 -1.42 -5.20
CA HIS A 256 32.96 -2.29 -6.31
C HIS A 256 31.52 -2.82 -6.16
N VAL A 257 30.62 -2.31 -7.01
CA VAL A 257 29.21 -2.71 -7.08
C VAL A 257 28.88 -3.35 -8.42
N PRO A 258 28.69 -4.68 -8.51
CA PRO A 258 28.30 -5.33 -9.77
C PRO A 258 26.97 -4.81 -10.31
N TYR A 259 26.04 -4.48 -9.42
CA TYR A 259 24.73 -3.94 -9.73
C TYR A 259 24.45 -2.70 -8.89
N LEU A 260 23.71 -1.74 -9.46
CA LEU A 260 23.14 -0.59 -8.76
C LEU A 260 21.69 -0.46 -9.19
N HIS A 261 20.74 -0.57 -8.27
CA HIS A 261 19.34 -0.36 -8.58
C HIS A 261 19.04 1.14 -8.54
N VAL A 262 18.53 1.69 -9.64
CA VAL A 262 18.30 3.15 -9.81
C VAL A 262 16.82 3.54 -9.73
N GLY A 263 15.97 2.59 -9.32
CA GLY A 263 14.54 2.82 -9.09
C GLY A 263 13.79 2.91 -10.41
N CYS A 264 13.27 4.10 -10.70
CA CYS A 264 12.51 4.46 -11.91
C CYS A 264 11.11 3.83 -12.02
N ASP A 265 10.49 3.57 -10.87
CA ASP A 265 9.12 3.09 -10.71
C ASP A 265 8.10 4.23 -10.57
N GLU A 266 6.84 3.91 -10.88
CA GLU A 266 5.63 4.65 -10.52
C GLU A 266 5.59 6.13 -10.97
N VAL A 267 6.24 6.49 -12.08
CA VAL A 267 6.34 7.89 -12.55
C VAL A 267 5.07 8.36 -13.27
N PHE A 268 3.94 8.40 -12.55
CA PHE A 268 2.61 8.59 -13.13
C PHE A 268 2.36 10.00 -13.70
N GLN A 269 3.02 11.04 -13.17
CA GLN A 269 2.81 12.43 -13.61
C GLN A 269 3.77 12.89 -14.72
N MET A 270 4.64 11.99 -15.21
CA MET A 270 5.59 12.28 -16.28
C MET A 270 4.92 12.81 -17.56
N GLY A 271 5.38 13.94 -18.10
CA GLY A 271 4.82 14.51 -19.34
C GLY A 271 3.80 15.62 -19.13
N GLU A 272 3.55 16.03 -17.89
CA GLU A 272 2.54 17.04 -17.58
C GLU A 272 3.11 18.47 -17.61
N CYS A 273 4.40 18.63 -17.30
CA CYS A 273 5.03 19.95 -17.25
C CYS A 273 5.16 20.59 -18.64
N PRO A 274 5.24 21.93 -18.76
CA PRO A 274 5.36 22.60 -20.06
C PRO A 274 6.56 22.14 -20.92
N ARG A 275 7.65 21.67 -20.31
CA ARG A 275 8.85 21.19 -21.01
C ARG A 275 8.71 19.75 -21.53
N CYS A 276 7.99 18.92 -20.79
CA CYS A 276 7.82 17.50 -21.09
C CYS A 276 6.61 17.24 -21.98
N ARG A 277 5.54 18.03 -21.86
CA ARG A 277 4.29 17.90 -22.62
C ARG A 277 4.45 17.75 -24.14
N PRO A 278 5.41 18.43 -24.81
CA PRO A 278 5.59 18.26 -26.26
C PRO A 278 6.23 16.93 -26.68
N LYS A 279 6.73 16.13 -25.74
CA LYS A 279 7.49 14.89 -26.00
C LYS A 279 6.63 13.66 -25.68
N PRO A 280 6.75 12.56 -26.45
CA PRO A 280 6.11 11.30 -26.08
C PRO A 280 6.58 10.81 -24.71
N ARG A 281 5.65 10.30 -23.89
CA ARG A 281 5.97 9.78 -22.54
C ARG A 281 6.97 8.64 -22.57
N GLU A 282 6.91 7.79 -23.59
CA GLU A 282 7.86 6.70 -23.82
C GLU A 282 9.29 7.21 -24.04
N ASP A 283 9.44 8.27 -24.85
CA ASP A 283 10.73 8.90 -25.12
C ASP A 283 11.29 9.58 -23.87
N LEU A 284 10.44 10.25 -23.09
CA LEU A 284 10.83 10.84 -21.81
C LEU A 284 11.42 9.79 -20.87
N PHE A 285 10.71 8.67 -20.69
CA PHE A 285 11.14 7.61 -19.80
C PHE A 285 12.43 6.95 -20.28
N LEU A 286 12.46 6.46 -21.52
CA LEU A 286 13.60 5.73 -22.06
C LEU A 286 14.84 6.61 -22.20
N SER A 287 14.69 7.89 -22.53
CA SER A 287 15.80 8.84 -22.56
C SER A 287 16.36 9.11 -21.17
N HIS A 288 15.49 9.31 -20.17
CA HIS A 288 15.92 9.48 -18.77
C HIS A 288 16.69 8.26 -18.27
N VAL A 289 16.11 7.07 -18.38
CA VAL A 289 16.76 5.81 -17.98
C VAL A 289 18.10 5.64 -18.70
N ALA A 290 18.18 5.92 -20.00
CA ALA A 290 19.42 5.84 -20.74
C ALA A 290 20.48 6.85 -20.24
N ASN A 291 20.07 8.05 -19.85
CA ASN A 291 20.97 9.06 -19.27
C ASN A 291 21.49 8.62 -17.90
N VAL A 292 20.61 8.14 -17.01
CA VAL A 292 20.99 7.60 -15.71
C VAL A 292 21.94 6.41 -15.87
N ALA A 293 21.65 5.47 -16.77
CA ALA A 293 22.53 4.35 -17.04
C ALA A 293 23.93 4.79 -17.51
N ARG A 294 24.02 5.83 -18.35
CA ARG A 294 25.31 6.39 -18.78
C ARG A 294 26.07 7.07 -17.63
N ILE A 295 25.38 7.77 -16.73
CA ILE A 295 25.97 8.33 -15.51
C ILE A 295 26.59 7.21 -14.66
N VAL A 296 25.84 6.13 -14.42
CA VAL A 296 26.34 4.97 -13.68
C VAL A 296 27.57 4.36 -14.36
N LYS A 297 27.53 4.15 -15.69
CA LYS A 297 28.64 3.58 -16.45
C LYS A 297 29.87 4.49 -16.51
N LYS A 298 29.69 5.81 -16.51
CA LYS A 298 30.78 6.79 -16.42
C LYS A 298 31.49 6.66 -15.07
N GLN A 299 30.75 6.50 -13.99
CA GLN A 299 31.29 6.40 -12.64
C GLN A 299 31.86 5.00 -12.31
N SER A 300 31.21 3.94 -12.79
CA SER A 300 31.63 2.55 -12.63
C SER A 300 31.30 1.73 -13.89
N PRO A 301 32.26 1.59 -14.83
CA PRO A 301 32.02 0.98 -16.14
C PRO A 301 31.43 -0.43 -16.13
N HIS A 302 31.77 -1.22 -15.10
CA HIS A 302 31.32 -2.61 -14.97
C HIS A 302 29.99 -2.76 -14.21
N THR A 303 29.49 -1.72 -13.55
CA THR A 303 28.22 -1.77 -12.82
C THR A 303 27.05 -1.85 -13.79
N ILE A 304 26.13 -2.79 -13.59
CA ILE A 304 24.90 -2.93 -14.36
C ILE A 304 23.77 -2.21 -13.60
N PRO A 305 23.18 -1.15 -14.16
CA PRO A 305 22.00 -0.53 -13.58
C PRO A 305 20.79 -1.47 -13.62
N LEU A 306 20.09 -1.58 -12.50
CA LEU A 306 18.80 -2.26 -12.39
C LEU A 306 17.68 -1.21 -12.30
N ILE A 307 16.54 -1.49 -12.91
CA ILE A 307 15.33 -0.65 -12.80
C ILE A 307 14.12 -1.51 -12.46
N TRP A 308 13.14 -0.93 -11.79
CA TRP A 308 11.82 -1.55 -11.68
C TRP A 308 11.13 -1.60 -13.05
N ASP A 309 10.32 -2.63 -13.28
CA ASP A 309 9.78 -2.93 -14.61
C ASP A 309 8.50 -2.18 -15.00
N ASP A 310 7.75 -1.66 -14.03
CA ASP A 310 6.35 -1.27 -14.18
C ASP A 310 6.13 -0.26 -15.31
N MET A 311 7.04 0.72 -15.44
CA MET A 311 7.01 1.72 -16.50
C MET A 311 7.36 1.16 -17.90
N LEU A 312 7.96 -0.04 -18.01
CA LEU A 312 8.26 -0.72 -19.28
C LEU A 312 7.10 -1.59 -19.80
N ARG A 313 6.12 -1.94 -18.96
CA ARG A 313 5.07 -2.93 -19.29
C ARG A 313 4.27 -2.58 -20.53
N HIS A 314 4.01 -1.30 -20.76
CA HIS A 314 3.25 -0.81 -21.92
C HIS A 314 4.12 -0.41 -23.12
N LEU A 315 5.45 -0.35 -22.97
CA LEU A 315 6.34 0.12 -24.04
C LEU A 315 6.56 -0.94 -25.12
N PRO A 316 6.60 -0.57 -26.42
CA PRO A 316 6.94 -1.50 -27.49
C PRO A 316 8.39 -1.99 -27.43
N ALA A 317 8.63 -3.25 -27.80
CA ALA A 317 9.98 -3.83 -27.86
C ALA A 317 10.92 -3.05 -28.80
N ALA A 318 10.43 -2.63 -29.96
CA ALA A 318 11.21 -1.85 -30.93
C ALA A 318 11.71 -0.53 -30.34
N THR A 319 10.87 0.17 -29.57
CA THR A 319 11.24 1.43 -28.90
C THR A 319 12.29 1.18 -27.83
N MET A 320 12.15 0.15 -27.00
CA MET A 320 13.17 -0.23 -26.01
C MET A 320 14.53 -0.55 -26.65
N MET A 321 14.52 -1.22 -27.81
CA MET A 321 15.73 -1.53 -28.58
C MET A 321 16.37 -0.28 -29.20
N LEU A 322 15.57 0.69 -29.67
CA LEU A 322 16.06 1.96 -30.21
C LEU A 322 16.89 2.73 -29.16
N TYR A 323 16.41 2.73 -27.91
CA TYR A 323 17.11 3.34 -26.78
C TYR A 323 18.18 2.44 -26.14
N LYS A 324 18.44 1.25 -26.72
CA LYS A 324 19.46 0.29 -26.27
C LYS A 324 19.26 -0.23 -24.85
N MET A 325 18.00 -0.31 -24.39
CA MET A 325 17.68 -0.79 -23.04
C MET A 325 18.26 -2.18 -22.75
N ASN A 326 18.28 -3.05 -23.75
CA ASN A 326 18.87 -4.40 -23.68
C ASN A 326 20.36 -4.46 -23.27
N THR A 327 21.09 -3.35 -23.41
CA THR A 327 22.52 -3.24 -23.06
C THR A 327 22.79 -2.28 -21.92
N LEU A 328 21.85 -1.39 -21.63
CA LEU A 328 22.03 -0.32 -20.64
C LEU A 328 21.57 -0.75 -19.25
N VAL A 329 20.50 -1.55 -19.15
CA VAL A 329 19.86 -1.89 -17.86
C VAL A 329 19.36 -3.34 -17.85
N GLU A 330 19.16 -3.90 -16.67
CA GLU A 330 18.40 -5.14 -16.46
C GLU A 330 17.12 -4.82 -15.64
N PRO A 331 15.91 -5.17 -16.12
CA PRO A 331 14.68 -4.91 -15.39
C PRO A 331 14.46 -5.90 -14.24
N MET A 332 13.85 -5.41 -13.16
CA MET A 332 13.37 -6.19 -12.02
C MET A 332 11.84 -6.13 -11.95
N VAL A 333 11.21 -7.27 -12.23
CA VAL A 333 9.75 -7.36 -12.31
C VAL A 333 9.15 -7.58 -10.94
N TRP A 334 8.26 -6.69 -10.51
CA TRP A 334 7.65 -6.74 -9.17
C TRP A 334 6.13 -6.87 -9.21
N VAL A 335 5.61 -7.80 -8.42
CA VAL A 335 4.18 -8.00 -8.14
C VAL A 335 4.06 -8.65 -6.77
N TYR A 336 3.30 -8.01 -5.89
CA TYR A 336 3.11 -8.49 -4.51
C TYR A 336 1.80 -9.25 -4.32
N ALA A 337 0.87 -9.20 -5.28
CA ALA A 337 -0.34 -10.01 -5.26
C ALA A 337 -0.05 -11.52 -5.49
N GLU A 338 -0.99 -12.38 -5.10
CA GLU A 338 -0.85 -13.83 -5.34
C GLU A 338 -0.89 -14.17 -6.84
N ASP A 339 -1.79 -13.53 -7.60
CA ASP A 339 -1.93 -13.75 -9.05
C ASP A 339 -1.02 -12.80 -9.84
N ILE A 340 0.19 -13.27 -10.15
CA ILE A 340 1.20 -12.46 -10.86
C ILE A 340 0.78 -12.18 -12.31
N TYR A 341 0.22 -13.18 -13.01
CA TYR A 341 -0.15 -13.05 -14.43
C TYR A 341 -1.28 -12.05 -14.67
N ARG A 342 -2.12 -11.80 -13.66
CA ARG A 342 -3.12 -10.73 -13.72
C ARG A 342 -2.50 -9.34 -13.91
N PHE A 343 -1.31 -9.10 -13.36
CA PHE A 343 -0.64 -7.80 -13.42
C PHE A 343 0.45 -7.76 -14.49
N VAL A 344 1.10 -8.90 -14.76
CA VAL A 344 2.12 -9.05 -15.80
C VAL A 344 1.75 -10.24 -16.68
N PRO A 345 0.91 -10.03 -17.72
CA PRO A 345 0.43 -11.10 -18.58
C PRO A 345 1.55 -11.70 -19.45
N SER A 346 1.35 -12.92 -19.95
CA SER A 346 2.38 -13.70 -20.69
C SER A 346 3.00 -12.95 -21.87
N ASN A 347 2.22 -12.12 -22.58
CA ASN A 347 2.74 -11.32 -23.70
C ASN A 347 3.79 -10.28 -23.26
N VAL A 348 3.78 -9.83 -22.00
CA VAL A 348 4.82 -8.96 -21.45
C VAL A 348 6.11 -9.76 -21.24
N TRP A 349 6.02 -11.01 -20.77
CA TRP A 349 7.17 -11.90 -20.61
C TRP A 349 7.82 -12.24 -21.96
N ASP A 350 7.03 -12.56 -22.98
CA ASP A 350 7.52 -12.77 -24.36
C ASP A 350 8.25 -11.51 -24.89
N LYS A 351 7.65 -10.34 -24.66
CA LYS A 351 8.22 -9.04 -25.04
C LYS A 351 9.54 -8.80 -24.34
N TYR A 352 9.60 -8.97 -23.02
CA TYR A 352 10.84 -8.78 -22.26
C TYR A 352 11.92 -9.77 -22.68
N ALA A 353 11.60 -11.05 -22.91
CA ALA A 353 12.56 -12.04 -23.42
C ALA A 353 13.12 -11.70 -24.81
N SER A 354 12.34 -11.00 -25.64
CA SER A 354 12.81 -10.53 -26.96
C SER A 354 13.81 -9.37 -26.88
N VAL A 355 13.81 -8.61 -25.77
CA VAL A 355 14.64 -7.42 -25.56
C VAL A 355 15.81 -7.71 -24.63
N PHE A 356 15.53 -8.23 -23.44
CA PHE A 356 16.49 -8.38 -22.35
C PHE A 356 17.03 -9.81 -22.28
N PRO A 357 18.36 -10.01 -22.33
CA PRO A 357 18.95 -11.33 -22.16
C PRO A 357 18.76 -11.89 -20.73
N TYR A 358 18.77 -11.00 -19.74
CA TYR A 358 18.66 -11.30 -18.31
C TYR A 358 17.53 -10.47 -17.70
N ILE A 359 16.90 -11.03 -16.68
CA ILE A 359 15.82 -10.37 -15.95
C ILE A 359 15.85 -10.73 -14.46
N TRP A 360 15.35 -9.86 -13.61
CA TRP A 360 15.16 -10.06 -12.19
C TRP A 360 13.68 -10.13 -11.83
N THR A 361 13.37 -10.72 -10.68
CA THR A 361 12.01 -10.70 -10.10
C THR A 361 12.05 -10.14 -8.69
N ALA A 362 10.90 -9.68 -8.20
CA ALA A 362 10.73 -9.21 -6.83
C ALA A 362 9.39 -9.66 -6.24
N SER A 363 9.49 -10.41 -5.14
CA SER A 363 8.38 -10.77 -4.24
C SER A 363 8.43 -9.88 -3.00
N ALA A 364 7.58 -10.12 -1.99
CA ALA A 364 7.65 -9.42 -0.71
C ALA A 364 7.62 -10.37 0.49
N PHE A 365 8.22 -9.98 1.62
CA PHE A 365 8.07 -10.62 2.93
C PHE A 365 7.36 -9.73 3.98
N LYS A 366 7.27 -8.42 3.73
CA LYS A 366 6.54 -7.45 4.56
C LYS A 366 6.19 -6.21 3.72
N GLY A 367 5.24 -5.42 4.18
CA GLY A 367 4.74 -4.27 3.44
C GLY A 367 3.87 -4.69 2.26
N ALA A 368 3.65 -3.78 1.32
CA ALA A 368 2.95 -4.01 0.05
C ALA A 368 1.45 -4.40 0.11
N PHE A 369 0.86 -4.59 1.29
CA PHE A 369 -0.57 -4.93 1.42
C PHE A 369 -1.45 -3.96 2.21
N GLY A 370 -0.90 -3.13 3.10
CA GLY A 370 -1.65 -2.07 3.76
C GLY A 370 -0.74 -1.08 4.46
N GLU A 371 -1.01 0.22 4.31
CA GLU A 371 -0.12 1.29 4.80
C GLU A 371 -0.11 1.40 6.33
N THR A 372 -1.14 0.87 7.01
CA THR A 372 -1.29 0.95 8.48
C THR A 372 -1.06 -0.39 9.19
N MET A 373 -0.60 -1.41 8.47
CA MET A 373 -0.33 -2.73 9.04
C MET A 373 0.95 -2.67 9.90
N TYR A 374 0.96 -3.32 11.06
CA TYR A 374 2.14 -3.37 11.94
C TYR A 374 2.75 -4.78 12.06
N VAL A 375 2.16 -5.78 11.41
CA VAL A 375 2.61 -7.18 11.42
C VAL A 375 2.24 -7.89 10.11
N PRO A 376 3.17 -8.62 9.48
CA PRO A 376 2.93 -9.27 8.19
C PRO A 376 2.03 -10.49 8.30
N ASN A 377 1.15 -10.63 7.30
CA ASN A 377 0.47 -11.90 7.03
C ASN A 377 1.44 -12.85 6.30
N VAL A 378 2.09 -13.73 7.06
CA VAL A 378 3.09 -14.68 6.59
C VAL A 378 2.53 -15.60 5.51
N LYS A 379 1.28 -16.06 5.65
CA LYS A 379 0.61 -16.92 4.66
C LYS A 379 0.62 -16.26 3.28
N ARG A 380 0.21 -15.00 3.23
CA ARG A 380 0.05 -14.26 1.99
C ARG A 380 1.38 -14.02 1.29
N HIS A 381 2.40 -13.61 2.04
CA HIS A 381 3.75 -13.44 1.50
C HIS A 381 4.33 -14.77 1.01
N LEU A 382 4.11 -15.86 1.75
CA LEU A 382 4.54 -17.19 1.32
C LEU A 382 3.90 -17.58 -0.01
N GLU A 383 2.58 -17.44 -0.15
CA GLU A 383 1.86 -17.70 -1.40
C GLU A 383 2.41 -16.87 -2.57
N ASN A 384 2.67 -15.57 -2.37
CA ASN A 384 3.31 -14.72 -3.38
C ASN A 384 4.70 -15.24 -3.79
N ASN A 385 5.56 -15.60 -2.82
CA ASN A 385 6.91 -16.10 -3.11
C ASN A 385 6.86 -17.43 -3.89
N LEU A 386 5.94 -18.33 -3.56
CA LEU A 386 5.81 -19.61 -4.24
C LEU A 386 5.28 -19.46 -5.67
N ASN A 387 4.34 -18.54 -5.88
CA ASN A 387 3.84 -18.23 -7.22
C ASN A 387 4.95 -17.61 -8.09
N TRP A 388 5.84 -16.81 -7.50
CA TRP A 388 7.03 -16.32 -8.19
C TRP A 388 7.99 -17.45 -8.59
N LEU A 389 8.24 -18.42 -7.71
CA LEU A 389 9.07 -19.58 -8.02
C LEU A 389 8.48 -20.43 -9.15
N GLU A 390 7.16 -20.63 -9.15
CA GLU A 390 6.45 -21.32 -10.23
C GLU A 390 6.57 -20.54 -11.55
N LEU A 391 6.34 -19.23 -11.54
CA LEU A 391 6.47 -18.38 -12.73
C LEU A 391 7.90 -18.43 -13.27
N MET A 392 8.92 -18.27 -12.41
CA MET A 392 10.32 -18.30 -12.83
C MET A 392 10.70 -19.66 -13.45
N SER A 393 10.11 -20.76 -12.97
CA SER A 393 10.27 -22.07 -13.58
C SER A 393 9.67 -22.14 -15.00
N ASN A 394 8.52 -21.50 -15.21
CA ASN A 394 7.77 -21.56 -16.47
C ASN A 394 8.32 -20.60 -17.52
N GLU A 395 8.60 -19.35 -17.14
CA GLU A 395 9.07 -18.27 -18.03
C GLU A 395 10.59 -18.28 -18.21
N GLY A 396 11.33 -18.94 -17.31
CA GLY A 396 12.79 -18.95 -17.31
C GLY A 396 13.44 -19.39 -18.64
N PRO A 397 12.92 -20.45 -19.30
CA PRO A 397 13.43 -20.89 -20.60
C PRO A 397 13.29 -19.88 -21.74
N LEU A 398 12.45 -18.83 -21.62
CA LEU A 398 12.32 -17.80 -22.65
C LEU A 398 13.57 -16.90 -22.74
N TYR A 399 14.31 -16.74 -21.64
CA TYR A 399 15.42 -15.81 -21.54
C TYR A 399 16.76 -16.47 -21.87
N LYS A 400 17.49 -15.90 -22.83
CA LYS A 400 18.82 -16.42 -23.25
C LYS A 400 19.82 -16.55 -22.09
N GLY A 401 19.76 -15.62 -21.13
CA GLY A 401 20.58 -15.60 -19.93
C GLY A 401 19.89 -16.09 -18.67
N GLY A 402 18.58 -16.39 -18.74
CA GLY A 402 17.76 -16.78 -17.60
C GLY A 402 17.49 -15.64 -16.61
N PHE A 403 16.78 -15.99 -15.52
CA PHE A 403 16.61 -15.10 -14.38
C PHE A 403 17.90 -14.97 -13.58
N ARG A 404 18.28 -13.74 -13.22
CA ARG A 404 19.41 -13.44 -12.34
C ARG A 404 19.15 -13.87 -10.90
N GLY A 405 17.91 -13.73 -10.47
CA GLY A 405 17.46 -14.05 -9.13
C GLY A 405 16.17 -13.33 -8.76
N ILE A 406 15.82 -13.44 -7.48
CA ILE A 406 14.66 -12.81 -6.86
C ILE A 406 15.10 -11.89 -5.73
N ALA A 407 14.50 -10.70 -5.65
CA ALA A 407 14.55 -9.83 -4.49
C ALA A 407 13.30 -10.08 -3.63
N ILE A 408 13.48 -10.40 -2.36
CA ILE A 408 12.40 -10.59 -1.39
C ILE A 408 12.23 -9.26 -0.66
N THR A 409 11.26 -8.45 -1.09
CA THR A 409 11.16 -7.05 -0.69
C THR A 409 10.55 -6.88 0.71
N GLY A 410 11.03 -5.87 1.45
CA GLY A 410 10.49 -5.53 2.76
C GLY A 410 10.34 -4.03 2.95
N TRP A 411 9.20 -3.48 2.54
CA TRP A 411 8.89 -2.04 2.57
C TRP A 411 8.52 -1.57 3.96
N GLN A 412 9.08 -0.46 4.43
CA GLN A 412 8.82 0.13 5.77
C GLN A 412 7.80 1.28 5.74
N ARG A 413 7.49 1.81 4.56
CA ARG A 413 6.39 2.74 4.27
C ARG A 413 6.15 2.79 2.76
N TYR A 414 5.02 3.34 2.34
CA TYR A 414 4.59 3.35 0.94
C TYR A 414 5.17 4.52 0.14
N ASP A 415 5.22 5.69 0.77
CA ASP A 415 5.93 6.85 0.26
C ASP A 415 6.58 7.58 1.44
N HIS A 416 7.28 8.67 1.17
CA HIS A 416 8.00 9.42 2.19
C HIS A 416 7.09 10.13 3.22
N PHE A 417 5.83 10.38 2.88
CA PHE A 417 4.82 11.05 3.72
C PHE A 417 3.91 10.08 4.48
N ALA A 418 3.86 8.82 4.07
CA ALA A 418 3.09 7.76 4.70
C ALA A 418 3.65 7.38 6.08
N THR A 419 2.78 6.80 6.92
CA THR A 419 3.16 6.27 8.23
C THR A 419 4.01 5.00 8.11
N LEU A 420 4.63 4.57 9.21
CA LEU A 420 5.40 3.33 9.24
C LEU A 420 4.49 2.10 9.14
N CYS A 421 4.90 1.11 8.36
CA CYS A 421 4.26 -0.19 8.28
C CYS A 421 5.23 -1.35 8.56
N GLU A 422 4.72 -2.36 9.26
CA GLU A 422 5.36 -3.67 9.46
C GLU A 422 6.87 -3.59 9.74
N LEU A 423 7.25 -3.03 10.88
CA LEU A 423 8.67 -2.86 11.24
C LEU A 423 9.44 -4.17 11.17
N LEU A 424 10.73 -4.10 10.79
CA LEU A 424 11.59 -5.26 10.58
C LEU A 424 11.56 -6.32 11.72
N PRO A 425 11.64 -5.97 13.03
CA PRO A 425 11.59 -6.97 14.09
C PRO A 425 10.28 -7.76 14.15
N ALA A 426 9.15 -7.15 13.76
CA ALA A 426 7.86 -7.83 13.64
C ALA A 426 7.82 -8.78 12.43
N ALA A 427 8.62 -8.49 11.41
CA ALA A 427 8.62 -9.21 10.15
C ALA A 427 9.64 -10.35 10.05
N ILE A 428 10.51 -10.55 11.04
CA ILE A 428 11.52 -11.62 11.03
C ILE A 428 10.90 -13.02 10.81
N PRO A 429 9.77 -13.40 11.41
CA PRO A 429 9.07 -14.64 11.08
C PRO A 429 8.72 -14.79 9.59
N SER A 430 8.14 -13.74 9.00
CA SER A 430 7.81 -13.73 7.57
C SER A 430 9.07 -13.78 6.70
N LEU A 431 10.10 -13.00 7.05
CA LEU A 431 11.40 -13.02 6.38
C LEU A 431 11.99 -14.42 6.38
N ALA A 432 11.95 -15.12 7.51
CA ALA A 432 12.51 -16.45 7.66
C ALA A 432 11.79 -17.49 6.80
N VAL A 433 10.45 -17.49 6.82
CA VAL A 433 9.63 -18.37 6.00
C VAL A 433 9.88 -18.14 4.51
N ASN A 434 9.86 -16.89 4.05
CA ASN A 434 10.00 -16.55 2.64
C ASN A 434 11.43 -16.77 2.11
N THR A 435 12.46 -16.44 2.91
CA THR A 435 13.87 -16.70 2.55
C THR A 435 14.15 -18.19 2.46
N LEU A 436 13.59 -18.98 3.39
CA LEU A 436 13.75 -20.43 3.37
C LEU A 436 12.96 -21.07 2.21
N ALA A 437 11.76 -20.60 1.91
CA ALA A 437 10.97 -21.07 0.78
C ALA A 437 11.70 -20.84 -0.56
N THR A 438 12.23 -19.63 -0.76
CA THR A 438 12.98 -19.28 -1.98
C THR A 438 14.34 -19.97 -2.07
N SER A 439 14.97 -20.31 -0.94
CA SER A 439 16.25 -21.06 -0.95
C SER A 439 16.10 -22.55 -1.23
N ARG A 440 14.88 -23.09 -1.05
CA ARG A 440 14.57 -24.52 -1.30
C ARG A 440 13.68 -24.75 -2.51
N GLY A 441 13.02 -23.70 -3.02
CA GLY A 441 12.09 -23.78 -4.15
C GLY A 441 10.70 -24.30 -3.77
N PHE A 442 10.42 -24.51 -2.49
CA PHE A 442 9.15 -24.98 -1.94
C PHE A 442 9.09 -24.67 -0.43
N PHE A 443 7.93 -24.85 0.21
CA PHE A 443 7.82 -24.78 1.67
C PHE A 443 6.88 -25.85 2.21
N ASN A 444 7.33 -26.81 3.00
CA ASN A 444 6.46 -27.82 3.62
C ASN A 444 7.02 -28.26 4.99
N ALA A 445 6.45 -29.31 5.58
CA ALA A 445 6.86 -29.80 6.90
C ALA A 445 8.35 -30.18 7.01
N THR A 446 9.04 -30.52 5.91
CA THR A 446 10.48 -30.83 5.94
C THR A 446 11.35 -29.61 6.21
N LEU A 447 10.82 -28.40 5.99
CA LEU A 447 11.55 -27.14 6.24
C LEU A 447 11.29 -26.57 7.64
N LEU A 448 10.49 -27.26 8.45
CA LEU A 448 10.18 -26.81 9.80
C LEU A 448 11.40 -26.87 10.72
N GLU A 449 12.20 -27.94 10.66
CA GLU A 449 13.42 -28.05 11.46
C GLU A 449 14.45 -26.96 11.09
N PRO A 450 14.78 -26.72 9.80
CA PRO A 450 15.62 -25.58 9.42
C PRO A 450 15.05 -24.23 9.86
N LEU A 451 13.73 -24.04 9.82
CA LEU A 451 13.08 -22.79 10.25
C LEU A 451 13.26 -22.55 11.76
N VAL A 452 12.93 -23.54 12.59
CA VAL A 452 13.02 -23.39 14.06
C VAL A 452 14.46 -23.33 14.54
N SER A 453 15.37 -24.04 13.88
CA SER A 453 16.81 -23.91 14.13
C SER A 453 17.31 -22.53 13.71
N GLY A 454 16.85 -22.00 12.57
CA GLY A 454 17.16 -20.65 12.11
C GLY A 454 16.72 -19.57 13.10
N LEU A 455 15.53 -19.72 13.67
CA LEU A 455 14.90 -18.76 14.59
C LEU A 455 15.21 -19.02 16.07
N GLU A 456 16.06 -20.02 16.39
CA GLU A 456 16.47 -20.35 17.76
C GLU A 456 15.30 -20.65 18.70
N CYS A 457 14.39 -21.51 18.26
CA CYS A 457 13.21 -21.89 19.07
C CYS A 457 13.57 -22.91 20.16
N SER A 458 13.01 -22.71 21.36
CA SER A 458 13.33 -23.53 22.56
C SER A 458 12.59 -24.87 22.66
N ILE A 459 11.59 -25.15 21.80
CA ILE A 459 10.69 -26.32 21.92
C ILE A 459 10.66 -27.11 20.61
N MET A 460 10.47 -28.43 20.69
CA MET A 460 10.19 -29.27 19.52
C MET A 460 8.99 -28.70 18.73
N PRO A 461 9.15 -28.51 17.41
CA PRO A 461 8.11 -27.89 16.62
C PRO A 461 6.84 -28.76 16.55
N PRO A 462 5.66 -28.14 16.33
CA PRO A 462 4.45 -28.89 15.97
C PRO A 462 4.67 -29.74 14.71
N SER A 463 3.79 -30.70 14.43
CA SER A 463 3.89 -31.58 13.25
C SER A 463 3.87 -30.83 11.91
N SER A 464 3.36 -29.59 11.91
CA SER A 464 3.30 -28.67 10.77
C SER A 464 3.30 -27.22 11.24
N VAL A 465 3.72 -26.28 10.38
CA VAL A 465 3.52 -24.84 10.64
C VAL A 465 2.04 -24.52 10.38
N PRO A 466 1.27 -24.03 11.37
CA PRO A 466 -0.16 -23.79 11.24
C PRO A 466 -0.50 -22.49 10.48
N ILE A 467 0.18 -22.21 9.37
CA ILE A 467 0.04 -20.98 8.56
C ILE A 467 -1.42 -20.70 8.15
N MET A 468 -2.24 -21.74 8.00
CA MET A 468 -3.64 -21.60 7.62
C MET A 468 -4.52 -21.08 8.76
N SER A 469 -4.25 -21.46 10.01
CA SER A 469 -5.04 -21.06 11.19
C SER A 469 -4.41 -19.92 11.98
N ASP A 470 -3.09 -19.77 11.90
CA ASP A 470 -2.31 -18.69 12.49
C ASP A 470 -1.46 -18.03 11.38
N PRO A 471 -2.05 -17.12 10.57
CA PRO A 471 -1.39 -16.54 9.41
C PRO A 471 -0.24 -15.59 9.74
N PHE A 472 -0.04 -15.24 11.01
CA PHE A 472 1.03 -14.35 11.46
C PHE A 472 2.06 -15.07 12.36
N LEU A 473 1.78 -16.32 12.74
CA LEU A 473 2.66 -17.22 13.48
C LEU A 473 2.98 -16.79 14.92
N TRP A 474 2.08 -16.08 15.58
CA TRP A 474 2.29 -15.67 16.97
C TRP A 474 2.47 -16.85 17.93
N ASP A 475 1.64 -17.88 17.79
CA ASP A 475 1.64 -19.00 18.75
C ASP A 475 2.85 -19.90 18.52
N THR A 476 3.17 -20.14 17.25
CA THR A 476 4.26 -21.05 16.87
C THR A 476 5.63 -20.42 17.09
N LEU A 477 5.79 -19.14 16.72
CA LEU A 477 7.09 -18.47 16.71
C LEU A 477 7.29 -17.51 17.88
N GLY A 478 6.27 -17.22 18.68
CA GLY A 478 6.41 -16.37 19.87
C GLY A 478 7.34 -16.94 20.96
N ARG A 479 7.70 -18.23 20.87
CA ARG A 479 8.64 -18.91 21.78
C ARG A 479 10.07 -19.02 21.23
N CYS A 480 10.37 -18.30 20.15
CA CYS A 480 11.66 -18.33 19.49
C CYS A 480 12.56 -17.16 19.89
N GLY A 481 13.88 -17.36 19.81
CA GLY A 481 14.90 -16.41 20.27
C GLY A 481 15.41 -15.42 19.22
N PHE A 482 14.75 -15.30 18.05
CA PHE A 482 15.23 -14.49 16.93
C PHE A 482 15.40 -12.99 17.28
N PRO A 483 16.23 -12.24 16.51
CA PRO A 483 16.44 -10.81 16.73
C PRO A 483 15.13 -10.02 16.68
N GLY A 484 14.72 -9.40 17.78
CA GLY A 484 13.46 -8.64 17.87
C GLY A 484 12.23 -9.45 18.30
N HIS A 485 12.39 -10.70 18.75
CA HIS A 485 11.29 -11.53 19.27
C HIS A 485 10.48 -10.87 20.39
N GLY A 486 11.11 -10.04 21.23
CA GLY A 486 10.43 -9.28 22.27
C GLY A 486 9.34 -8.35 21.70
N PHE A 487 9.66 -7.63 20.62
CA PHE A 487 8.71 -6.76 19.93
C PHE A 487 7.60 -7.57 19.24
N PHE A 488 7.94 -8.70 18.61
CA PHE A 488 6.96 -9.60 18.02
C PHE A 488 5.92 -10.09 19.05
N ASN A 489 6.36 -10.51 20.24
CA ASN A 489 5.49 -10.92 21.34
C ASN A 489 4.70 -9.75 21.94
N PHE A 490 5.30 -8.56 21.98
CA PHE A 490 4.60 -7.34 22.36
C PHE A 490 3.44 -7.04 21.41
N LEU A 491 3.63 -7.18 20.09
CA LEU A 491 2.57 -6.94 19.11
C LEU A 491 1.38 -7.89 19.24
N GLN A 492 1.58 -9.13 19.68
CA GLN A 492 0.48 -10.05 20.00
C GLN A 492 -0.41 -9.45 21.11
N ARG A 493 0.21 -9.01 22.21
CA ARG A 493 -0.50 -8.38 23.34
C ARG A 493 -1.15 -7.06 22.95
N PHE A 494 -0.45 -6.25 22.16
CA PHE A 494 -0.95 -4.99 21.64
C PHE A 494 -2.18 -5.21 20.73
N ASN A 495 -2.16 -6.23 19.84
CA ASN A 495 -3.32 -6.57 19.02
C ASN A 495 -4.55 -6.94 19.88
N SER A 496 -4.35 -7.71 20.96
CA SER A 496 -5.44 -8.02 21.91
C SER A 496 -6.00 -6.76 22.57
N LEU A 497 -5.13 -5.87 23.05
CA LEU A 497 -5.54 -4.60 23.66
C LEU A 497 -6.28 -3.71 22.66
N GLN A 498 -5.80 -3.59 21.44
CA GLN A 498 -6.42 -2.76 20.41
C GLN A 498 -7.85 -3.24 20.09
N ARG A 499 -8.07 -4.56 20.00
CA ARG A 499 -9.42 -5.13 19.86
C ARG A 499 -10.30 -4.83 21.05
N GLU A 500 -9.78 -5.01 22.27
CA GLU A 500 -10.51 -4.74 23.50
C GLU A 500 -10.93 -3.27 23.63
N VAL A 501 -10.04 -2.33 23.28
CA VAL A 501 -10.32 -0.90 23.25
C VAL A 501 -11.33 -0.56 22.16
N ALA A 502 -11.21 -1.14 20.96
CA ALA A 502 -12.16 -0.93 19.87
C ALA A 502 -13.58 -1.44 20.24
N ASP A 503 -13.67 -2.60 20.89
CA ASP A 503 -14.93 -3.14 21.40
C ASP A 503 -15.53 -2.24 22.48
N PHE A 504 -14.70 -1.75 23.41
CA PHE A 504 -15.11 -0.81 24.45
C PHE A 504 -15.67 0.50 23.86
N ILE A 505 -14.96 1.09 22.89
CA ILE A 505 -15.41 2.29 22.17
C ILE A 505 -16.72 2.01 21.42
N THR A 506 -16.82 0.87 20.73
CA THR A 506 -18.05 0.47 20.03
C THR A 506 -19.24 0.32 20.98
N GLN A 507 -19.00 -0.20 22.20
CA GLN A 507 -20.04 -0.28 23.22
C GLN A 507 -20.56 1.12 23.60
N ILE A 508 -19.69 2.12 23.68
CA ILE A 508 -20.03 3.50 24.02
C ILE A 508 -20.71 4.23 22.86
N ASP A 509 -20.14 4.17 21.67
CA ASP A 509 -20.58 4.99 20.54
C ASP A 509 -21.84 4.42 19.86
N HIS A 510 -21.99 3.09 19.82
CA HIS A 510 -23.00 2.45 18.98
C HIS A 510 -23.95 1.51 19.71
N LYS A 511 -23.52 0.85 20.80
CA LYS A 511 -24.38 -0.14 21.48
C LYS A 511 -25.11 0.43 22.70
N ARG A 512 -24.60 1.48 23.35
CA ARG A 512 -25.19 2.05 24.58
C ARG A 512 -25.29 3.59 24.50
N SER A 513 -26.52 4.11 24.48
CA SER A 513 -26.80 5.54 24.20
C SER A 513 -26.65 6.51 25.39
N TRP A 514 -25.63 6.34 26.23
CA TRP A 514 -25.43 7.15 27.45
C TRP A 514 -24.15 8.00 27.46
N LEU A 515 -23.20 7.77 26.55
CA LEU A 515 -21.97 8.56 26.45
C LEU A 515 -21.60 8.88 24.98
N THR A 516 -22.60 8.86 24.09
CA THR A 516 -22.38 9.23 22.69
C THR A 516 -22.06 10.71 22.53
N GLN A 517 -21.54 11.11 21.37
CA GLN A 517 -21.33 12.53 21.05
C GLN A 517 -22.60 13.39 21.18
N TYR A 518 -23.79 12.81 20.98
CA TYR A 518 -25.06 13.49 21.24
C TYR A 518 -25.24 13.81 22.73
N ASN A 519 -24.98 12.85 23.62
CA ASN A 519 -25.08 13.03 25.06
C ASN A 519 -24.13 14.12 25.55
N VAL A 520 -22.87 14.07 25.09
CA VAL A 520 -21.82 15.02 25.44
C VAL A 520 -22.20 16.43 24.98
N ARG A 521 -22.57 16.60 23.70
CA ARG A 521 -22.92 17.92 23.13
C ARG A 521 -24.08 18.59 23.84
N HIS A 522 -25.09 17.83 24.25
CA HIS A 522 -26.28 18.36 24.92
C HIS A 522 -26.19 18.34 26.45
N ASN A 523 -25.06 17.92 27.02
CA ASN A 523 -24.89 17.72 28.46
C ASN A 523 -26.05 16.91 29.08
N PHE A 524 -26.47 15.86 28.38
CA PHE A 524 -27.69 15.12 28.69
C PHE A 524 -27.45 13.61 28.73
N SER A 525 -27.32 13.07 29.94
CA SER A 525 -27.23 11.64 30.20
C SER A 525 -27.59 11.29 31.65
N SER A 526 -27.76 9.99 31.93
CA SER A 526 -27.93 9.43 33.27
C SER A 526 -26.56 9.12 33.89
N PRO A 527 -26.16 9.77 35.01
CA PRO A 527 -24.87 9.52 35.66
C PRO A 527 -24.62 8.05 36.02
N LEU A 528 -25.65 7.35 36.51
CA LEU A 528 -25.56 5.93 36.86
C LEU A 528 -25.20 5.06 35.65
N ARG A 529 -25.80 5.33 34.48
CA ARG A 529 -25.52 4.58 33.25
C ARG A 529 -24.15 4.91 32.67
N VAL A 530 -23.67 6.14 32.87
CA VAL A 530 -22.30 6.53 32.52
C VAL A 530 -21.29 5.80 33.41
N ASP A 531 -21.57 5.64 34.71
CA ASP A 531 -20.72 4.86 35.62
C ASP A 531 -20.62 3.38 35.22
N GLU A 532 -21.77 2.74 34.92
CA GLU A 532 -21.81 1.37 34.42
C GLU A 532 -21.02 1.18 33.12
N LEU A 533 -21.03 2.19 32.24
CA LEU A 533 -20.30 2.16 30.98
C LEU A 533 -18.78 2.30 31.16
N LEU A 534 -18.34 3.05 32.16
CA LEU A 534 -16.94 3.42 32.35
C LEU A 534 -16.18 2.51 33.32
N MET A 535 -16.81 1.42 33.79
CA MET A 535 -16.19 0.48 34.74
C MET A 535 -14.81 -0.01 34.28
N ASP A 536 -14.66 -0.33 32.99
CA ASP A 536 -13.39 -0.84 32.42
C ASP A 536 -12.40 0.25 31.98
N ALA A 537 -12.84 1.51 31.86
CA ALA A 537 -12.03 2.58 31.27
C ALA A 537 -10.66 2.79 31.95
N PRO A 538 -10.56 2.81 33.31
CA PRO A 538 -9.27 2.99 33.98
C PRO A 538 -8.28 1.84 33.71
N ARG A 539 -8.78 0.60 33.65
CA ARG A 539 -7.93 -0.57 33.37
C ARG A 539 -7.38 -0.52 31.95
N LEU A 540 -8.23 -0.22 30.96
CA LEU A 540 -7.81 -0.06 29.57
C LEU A 540 -6.80 1.09 29.42
N TYR A 541 -7.05 2.23 30.05
CA TYR A 541 -6.15 3.38 30.03
C TYR A 541 -4.77 3.06 30.61
N HIS A 542 -4.71 2.43 31.80
CA HIS A 542 -3.45 2.02 32.41
C HIS A 542 -2.71 0.97 31.59
N THR A 543 -3.44 0.04 30.96
CA THR A 543 -2.85 -0.98 30.09
C THR A 543 -2.28 -0.34 28.81
N ALA A 544 -3.00 0.58 28.17
CA ALA A 544 -2.49 1.33 27.01
C ALA A 544 -1.26 2.18 27.37
N THR A 545 -1.26 2.81 28.54
CA THR A 545 -0.11 3.60 29.03
C THR A 545 1.10 2.70 29.30
N SER A 546 0.93 1.53 29.90
CA SER A 546 2.05 0.60 30.15
C SER A 546 2.63 0.01 28.87
N MET A 547 1.82 -0.13 27.81
CA MET A 547 2.31 -0.54 26.49
C MET A 547 3.32 0.46 25.90
N VAL A 548 3.28 1.75 26.25
CA VAL A 548 4.27 2.74 25.82
C VAL A 548 5.66 2.36 26.30
N HIS A 549 5.81 2.09 27.60
CA HIS A 549 7.10 1.67 28.18
C HIS A 549 7.57 0.34 27.59
N SER A 550 6.66 -0.62 27.41
CA SER A 550 7.00 -1.90 26.80
C SER A 550 7.44 -1.74 25.34
N ALA A 551 6.82 -0.85 24.55
CA ALA A 551 7.26 -0.57 23.19
C ALA A 551 8.67 0.03 23.15
N ILE A 552 8.97 0.98 24.04
CA ILE A 552 10.31 1.58 24.17
C ILE A 552 11.34 0.49 24.46
N GLU A 553 11.10 -0.34 25.46
CA GLU A 553 12.02 -1.42 25.86
C GLU A 553 12.33 -2.40 24.70
N ASN A 554 11.32 -2.73 23.90
CA ASN A 554 11.44 -3.70 22.82
C ASN A 554 12.02 -3.12 21.53
N LEU A 555 11.83 -1.82 21.26
CA LEU A 555 12.29 -1.18 20.02
C LEU A 555 13.61 -0.42 20.19
N GLN A 556 13.99 0.03 21.39
CA GLN A 556 15.22 0.79 21.60
C GLN A 556 16.50 0.02 21.23
N GLY A 557 16.46 -1.33 21.24
CA GLY A 557 17.57 -2.17 20.78
C GLY A 557 17.69 -2.26 19.26
N VAL A 558 16.62 -1.90 18.55
CA VAL A 558 16.46 -2.06 17.10
C VAL A 558 16.58 -0.71 16.39
N TYR A 559 15.97 0.33 16.93
CA TYR A 559 15.85 1.64 16.29
C TYR A 559 16.30 2.78 17.23
N ASP A 560 16.42 3.98 16.67
CA ASP A 560 16.64 5.20 17.44
C ASP A 560 15.36 5.70 18.14
N ASN A 561 15.49 6.73 18.98
CA ASN A 561 14.36 7.27 19.72
C ASN A 561 13.31 7.93 18.82
N TYR A 562 13.70 8.42 17.63
CA TYR A 562 12.78 9.08 16.70
C TYR A 562 11.81 8.06 16.09
N THR A 563 12.34 6.95 15.59
CA THR A 563 11.53 5.84 15.04
C THR A 563 10.65 5.23 16.12
N VAL A 564 11.19 5.03 17.32
CA VAL A 564 10.42 4.50 18.48
C VAL A 564 9.26 5.44 18.82
N ALA A 565 9.52 6.74 18.91
CA ALA A 565 8.51 7.74 19.21
C ALA A 565 7.43 7.80 18.11
N GLU A 566 7.83 7.83 16.84
CA GLU A 566 6.90 7.83 15.70
C GLU A 566 5.98 6.60 15.74
N TRP A 567 6.53 5.41 15.96
CA TRP A 567 5.72 4.19 16.02
C TRP A 567 4.71 4.24 17.19
N ILE A 568 5.13 4.71 18.37
CA ILE A 568 4.26 4.87 19.54
C ILE A 568 3.16 5.90 19.28
N GLU A 569 3.51 7.03 18.68
CA GLU A 569 2.60 8.12 18.33
C GLU A 569 1.54 7.68 17.31
N GLN A 570 1.93 6.84 16.35
CA GLN A 570 1.02 6.31 15.34
C GLN A 570 0.09 5.22 15.88
N ASN A 571 0.56 4.36 16.80
CA ASN A 571 -0.14 3.13 17.17
C ASN A 571 -0.78 3.16 18.57
N ILE A 572 -0.03 3.59 19.59
CA ILE A 572 -0.49 3.52 20.99
C ILE A 572 -1.17 4.82 21.40
N TRP A 573 -0.59 5.96 21.03
CA TRP A 573 -1.05 7.28 21.48
C TRP A 573 -2.52 7.58 21.14
N PRO A 574 -3.04 7.22 19.94
CA PRO A 574 -4.45 7.47 19.61
C PRO A 574 -5.41 6.70 20.53
N LEU A 575 -5.02 5.51 21.01
CA LEU A 575 -5.81 4.73 21.97
C LEU A 575 -5.88 5.45 23.32
N ILE A 576 -4.73 5.95 23.80
CA ILE A 576 -4.64 6.70 25.07
C ILE A 576 -5.49 7.97 24.99
N GLN A 577 -5.33 8.76 23.92
CA GLN A 577 -6.10 10.00 23.73
C GLN A 577 -7.60 9.73 23.68
N ARG A 578 -8.02 8.66 22.99
CA ARG A 578 -9.44 8.30 22.90
C ARG A 578 -10.01 7.87 24.25
N LEU A 579 -9.28 7.07 25.02
CA LEU A 579 -9.69 6.62 26.35
C LEU A 579 -9.76 7.78 27.35
N ASP A 580 -8.77 8.68 27.35
CA ASP A 580 -8.75 9.88 28.19
C ASP A 580 -9.94 10.79 27.88
N LYS A 581 -10.20 11.04 26.58
CA LYS A 581 -11.36 11.83 26.16
C LYS A 581 -12.68 11.23 26.66
N ILE A 582 -12.86 9.90 26.53
CA ILE A 582 -14.06 9.20 27.01
C ILE A 582 -14.22 9.37 28.53
N GLN A 583 -13.14 9.25 29.29
CA GLN A 583 -13.16 9.46 30.74
C GLN A 583 -13.53 10.89 31.13
N GLN A 584 -12.96 11.88 30.45
CA GLN A 584 -13.27 13.30 30.67
C GLN A 584 -14.73 13.63 30.33
N ASP A 585 -15.20 13.18 29.16
CA ASP A 585 -16.59 13.36 28.72
C ASP A 585 -17.57 12.72 29.73
N GLY A 586 -17.23 11.53 30.23
CA GLY A 586 -17.98 10.84 31.27
C GLY A 586 -18.02 11.58 32.60
N ALA A 587 -16.86 12.07 33.07
CA ALA A 587 -16.76 12.85 34.30
C ALA A 587 -17.61 14.13 34.21
N ASN A 588 -17.58 14.82 33.08
CA ASN A 588 -18.37 16.03 32.83
C ASN A 588 -19.88 15.76 32.88
N LEU A 589 -20.34 14.65 32.27
CA LEU A 589 -21.76 14.28 32.32
C LEU A 589 -22.22 13.87 33.72
N LYS A 590 -21.37 13.20 34.49
CA LYS A 590 -21.67 12.78 35.87
C LYS A 590 -21.80 13.93 36.86
N GLN A 591 -21.10 15.05 36.63
CA GLN A 591 -21.15 16.22 37.51
C GLN A 591 -22.49 16.99 37.42
N ARG A 592 -23.29 16.73 36.37
CA ARG A 592 -24.57 17.42 36.16
C ARG A 592 -25.61 16.96 37.18
N LYS A 593 -26.18 17.93 37.89
CA LYS A 593 -27.32 17.75 38.82
C LYS A 593 -28.66 18.22 38.25
N VAL A 594 -28.61 19.01 37.17
CA VAL A 594 -29.78 19.61 36.51
C VAL A 594 -29.60 19.45 35.00
N TRP A 595 -30.69 19.11 34.30
CA TRP A 595 -30.69 18.82 32.86
C TRP A 595 -31.51 19.85 32.07
N PRO A 596 -31.09 20.19 30.83
CA PRO A 596 -31.86 21.09 29.98
C PRO A 596 -33.22 20.49 29.60
N ARG A 597 -34.23 21.35 29.49
CA ARG A 597 -35.56 20.98 28.98
C ARG A 597 -35.48 20.74 27.47
N ARG A 598 -36.19 19.72 26.97
CA ARG A 598 -36.35 19.46 25.53
C ARG A 598 -37.39 20.41 24.89
N PRO A 599 -37.27 20.70 23.58
CA PRO A 599 -36.25 20.22 22.64
C PRO A 599 -34.89 20.93 22.82
N PHE A 600 -33.80 20.25 22.46
CA PHE A 600 -32.47 20.88 22.45
C PHE A 600 -32.27 21.73 21.19
N PRO A 601 -31.40 22.76 21.24
CA PRO A 601 -31.04 23.52 20.04
C PRO A 601 -30.52 22.60 18.93
N ILE A 602 -30.97 22.87 17.70
CA ILE A 602 -30.43 22.24 16.49
C ILE A 602 -28.96 22.67 16.37
N ILE A 603 -28.07 21.72 16.05
CA ILE A 603 -26.63 22.02 15.90
C ILE A 603 -26.42 22.81 14.60
N LYS A 604 -25.48 23.75 14.60
CA LYS A 604 -25.24 24.67 13.47
C LYS A 604 -24.94 23.93 12.16
N GLU A 605 -24.28 22.78 12.25
CA GLU A 605 -23.92 21.93 11.12
C GLU A 605 -25.14 21.35 10.41
N LEU A 606 -26.31 21.34 11.05
CA LEU A 606 -27.57 20.91 10.44
C LEU A 606 -28.32 22.06 9.74
N GLU A 607 -27.97 23.32 10.03
CA GLU A 607 -28.60 24.49 9.40
C GLU A 607 -28.29 24.52 7.89
N ARG A 608 -27.10 24.08 7.47
CA ARG A 608 -26.72 23.95 6.05
C ARG A 608 -27.61 22.97 5.26
N PHE A 609 -28.35 22.11 5.96
CA PHE A 609 -29.31 21.17 5.36
C PHE A 609 -30.77 21.64 5.51
N GLY A 610 -31.00 22.91 5.87
CA GLY A 610 -32.34 23.51 5.96
C GLY A 610 -33.08 23.22 7.27
N LEU A 611 -32.44 22.59 8.26
CA LEU A 611 -33.01 22.43 9.60
C LEU A 611 -32.80 23.71 10.41
N ILE A 612 -33.74 24.64 10.29
CA ILE A 612 -33.75 25.93 11.01
C ILE A 612 -34.82 25.89 12.12
N LYS A 613 -34.63 26.65 13.21
CA LYS A 613 -35.67 26.84 14.25
C LYS A 613 -37.00 27.24 13.60
N GLY A 614 -38.04 26.42 13.77
CA GLY A 614 -39.41 26.85 13.54
C GLY A 614 -39.82 27.91 14.56
N GLU A 615 -40.55 28.94 14.12
CA GLU A 615 -41.11 29.97 15.00
C GLU A 615 -41.94 29.36 16.14
N PRO A 616 -41.94 29.94 17.35
CA PRO A 616 -42.80 29.48 18.43
C PRO A 616 -44.26 29.64 18.00
N SER A 617 -45.05 28.57 18.02
CA SER A 617 -46.49 28.67 17.83
C SER A 617 -47.09 29.57 18.92
N SER A 618 -47.67 30.68 18.47
CA SER A 618 -48.47 31.60 19.27
C SER A 618 -49.73 30.88 19.77
N ASN A 619 -49.63 30.17 20.90
CA ASN A 619 -50.80 29.67 21.64
C ASN A 619 -50.45 29.44 23.12
N ALA A 620 -50.00 30.50 23.80
CA ALA A 620 -50.15 30.62 25.24
C ALA A 620 -51.41 31.45 25.52
N ARG A 621 -52.56 30.79 25.74
CA ARG A 621 -53.76 31.44 26.26
C ARG A 621 -53.48 31.94 27.69
N ASN A 622 -53.66 33.24 27.89
CA ASN A 622 -53.73 33.89 29.21
C ASN A 622 -54.71 33.16 30.16
N PRO A 623 -54.35 32.92 31.43
CA PRO A 623 -55.34 32.73 32.48
C PRO A 623 -55.87 34.11 32.91
N GLY A 624 -57.18 34.30 32.83
CA GLY A 624 -57.85 35.55 33.17
C GLY A 624 -57.70 35.93 34.64
N LEU A 625 -57.28 37.17 34.89
CA LEU A 625 -57.43 37.89 36.15
C LEU A 625 -58.75 38.67 36.11
N THR A 626 -59.73 38.22 36.89
CA THR A 626 -60.95 38.97 37.21
C THR A 626 -60.64 40.03 38.26
N ALA A 627 -60.72 41.31 37.89
CA ALA A 627 -60.73 42.42 38.83
C ALA A 627 -62.19 42.81 39.14
N ASN A 628 -62.55 42.70 40.41
CA ASN A 628 -63.83 43.14 40.96
C ASN A 628 -63.97 44.66 40.89
N ARG A 629 -65.12 45.13 40.38
CA ARG A 629 -65.64 46.49 40.60
C ARG A 629 -66.39 46.53 41.93
N VAL A 630 -66.17 47.58 42.72
CA VAL A 630 -67.16 48.12 43.68
C VAL A 630 -67.17 49.64 43.52
N PRO A 631 -68.33 50.31 43.43
CA PRO A 631 -68.43 51.76 43.36
C PRO A 631 -68.72 52.40 44.73
N GLY A 632 -68.11 53.57 44.96
CA GLY A 632 -68.65 54.76 45.64
C GLY A 632 -69.23 54.64 47.05
N GLY A 633 -68.54 55.30 48.01
CA GLY A 633 -69.01 55.60 49.36
C GLY A 633 -67.87 56.08 50.23
#